data_AF-A0A1E5UQQ3-F1
#
_entry.id   AF-A0A1E5UQQ3-F1
#
_cell.length_a   1.000
_cell.length_b   1.000
_cell.length_c   1.000
_cell.angle_alpha   90.00
_cell.angle_beta   90.00
_cell.angle_gamma   90.00
#
_symmetry.space_group_name_H-M   'P 1'
#
loop_
_entity.id
_entity.type
_entity.pdbx_description
1 polymer ?
#
loop_
_entity_poly.entity_id
_entity_poly.type
_entity_poly.pdbx_seq_one_letter_code
_entity_poly.pdbx_strand_id
1 'polypeptide(L)'
;MWAAWYSRGCYVMCLTDNNFRNLPVGDVVDKLIAEWNTHPKVATADANGVVKLDLVEGQYNFTVTHPSLKAPAVHAVTVDVSSSPLEHVIDIKV
;
A
#
# COMPACT_ATOMS: atom_id res chain seq x y z
N MET A 1 -16.51 1.86 -10.48
CA MET A 1 -16.26 3.18 -11.10
C MET A 1 -16.78 4.22 -10.12
N TRP A 2 -15.92 5.11 -9.61
CA TRP A 2 -16.24 6.02 -8.48
C TRP A 2 -16.88 7.36 -8.89
N ALA A 3 -17.47 7.41 -10.09
CA ALA A 3 -18.62 8.23 -10.46
C ALA A 3 -19.20 7.61 -11.74
N ALA A 4 -20.52 7.62 -11.92
CA ALA A 4 -21.14 7.18 -13.16
C ALA A 4 -20.89 8.24 -14.25
N TRP A 5 -19.99 7.94 -15.19
CA TRP A 5 -19.79 8.70 -16.42
C TRP A 5 -20.90 8.34 -17.43
N TYR A 6 -21.44 9.35 -18.13
CA TYR A 6 -22.40 9.15 -19.22
C TYR A 6 -22.14 10.13 -20.37
N SER A 7 -22.62 9.80 -21.56
CA SER A 7 -22.35 10.52 -22.80
C SER A 7 -22.76 12.00 -22.85
N ARG A 8 -23.58 12.51 -21.91
CA ARG A 8 -23.82 13.97 -21.77
C ARG A 8 -23.41 14.54 -20.40
N GLY A 9 -22.58 13.85 -19.63
CA GLY A 9 -22.01 14.38 -18.37
C GLY A 9 -21.87 13.34 -17.25
N CYS A 10 -21.74 13.81 -16.02
CA CYS A 10 -21.69 12.97 -14.82
C CYS A 10 -22.99 13.08 -14.01
N TYR A 11 -23.34 12.03 -13.26
CA TYR A 11 -24.62 11.97 -12.54
C TYR A 11 -24.67 12.81 -11.25
N VAL A 12 -23.53 13.08 -10.61
CA VAL A 12 -23.47 13.86 -9.34
C VAL A 12 -22.14 14.59 -9.18
N MET A 13 -21.02 13.92 -9.47
CA MET A 13 -19.67 14.43 -9.28
C MET A 13 -18.82 14.07 -10.50
N CYS A 14 -18.26 15.08 -11.17
CA CYS A 14 -17.40 14.87 -12.33
C CYS A 14 -15.95 14.79 -11.83
N LEU A 15 -15.42 13.57 -11.71
CA LEU A 15 -14.00 13.37 -11.42
C LEU A 15 -13.15 13.67 -12.67
N THR A 16 -13.71 13.38 -13.85
CA THR A 16 -13.05 13.57 -15.15
C THR A 16 -13.97 14.26 -16.15
N ASP A 17 -13.39 14.88 -17.19
CA ASP A 17 -14.10 15.42 -18.34
C ASP A 17 -14.46 14.33 -19.39
N ASN A 18 -15.10 14.72 -20.49
CA ASN A 18 -15.47 13.79 -21.57
C ASN A 18 -14.27 13.22 -22.34
N ASN A 19 -13.07 13.75 -22.11
CA ASN A 19 -11.81 13.28 -22.66
C ASN A 19 -11.00 12.48 -21.61
N PHE A 20 -11.62 12.10 -20.49
CA PHE A 20 -10.99 11.39 -19.37
C PHE A 20 -9.81 12.15 -18.74
N ARG A 21 -9.79 13.48 -18.84
CA ARG A 21 -8.84 14.31 -18.08
C ARG A 21 -9.39 14.58 -16.70
N ASN A 22 -8.51 14.56 -15.71
CA ASN A 22 -8.90 14.83 -14.33
C ASN A 22 -9.43 16.26 -14.18
N LEU A 23 -10.50 16.41 -13.42
CA LEU A 23 -11.03 17.68 -12.95
C LEU A 23 -10.53 17.95 -11.52
N PRO A 24 -10.66 19.18 -10.98
CA PRO A 24 -10.17 19.50 -9.64
C PRO A 24 -10.69 18.58 -8.53
N VAL A 25 -11.89 18.02 -8.69
CA VAL A 25 -12.46 17.06 -7.73
C VAL A 25 -11.79 15.69 -7.86
N GLY A 26 -11.47 15.27 -9.09
CA GLY A 26 -10.67 14.07 -9.34
C GLY A 26 -9.26 14.20 -8.77
N ASP A 27 -8.63 15.39 -8.90
CA ASP A 27 -7.29 15.63 -8.34
C ASP A 27 -7.27 15.50 -6.81
N VAL A 28 -8.35 15.89 -6.14
CA VAL A 28 -8.49 15.70 -4.68
C VAL A 28 -8.58 14.22 -4.32
N VAL A 29 -9.37 13.44 -5.06
CA VAL A 29 -9.49 11.98 -4.83
C VAL A 29 -8.16 11.29 -5.11
N ASP A 30 -7.49 11.60 -6.21
CA ASP A 30 -6.19 11.03 -6.56
C ASP A 30 -5.13 11.36 -5.53
N LYS A 31 -5.15 12.58 -4.97
CA LYS A 31 -4.26 12.96 -3.88
C LYS A 31 -4.50 12.11 -2.63
N LEU A 32 -5.75 11.89 -2.23
CA LEU A 32 -6.07 11.04 -1.08
C LEU A 32 -5.63 9.58 -1.29
N ILE A 33 -5.84 9.05 -2.50
CA ILE A 33 -5.38 7.71 -2.88
C ILE A 33 -3.85 7.63 -2.83
N ALA A 34 -3.15 8.67 -3.30
CA ALA A 34 -1.70 8.74 -3.23
C ALA A 34 -1.21 8.77 -1.79
N GLU A 35 -1.82 9.59 -0.92
CA GLU A 35 -1.52 9.67 0.51
C GLU A 35 -1.71 8.31 1.19
N TRP A 36 -2.82 7.61 0.96
CA TRP A 36 -3.05 6.28 1.53
C TRP A 36 -2.11 5.20 0.98
N ASN A 37 -1.53 5.40 -0.21
CA ASN A 37 -0.52 4.50 -0.77
C ASN A 37 0.91 4.85 -0.31
N THR A 38 1.11 5.93 0.44
CA THR A 38 2.44 6.27 0.96
C THR A 38 2.76 5.40 2.18
N HIS A 39 3.54 4.35 1.93
CA HIS A 39 4.10 3.50 2.97
C HIS A 39 5.63 3.54 2.95
N PRO A 40 6.30 3.33 4.10
CA PRO A 40 7.75 3.17 4.14
C PRO A 40 8.18 2.03 3.21
N LYS A 41 8.99 2.34 2.18
CA LYS A 41 9.52 1.33 1.25
C LYS A 41 10.68 0.52 1.82
N VAL A 42 11.36 1.10 2.81
CA VAL A 42 12.51 0.51 3.49
C VAL A 42 12.40 0.88 4.96
N ALA A 43 12.64 -0.10 5.84
CA ALA A 43 12.77 0.12 7.27
C ALA A 43 13.94 -0.69 7.80
N THR A 44 14.61 -0.15 8.81
CA THR A 44 15.74 -0.82 9.49
C THR A 44 15.23 -1.34 10.82
N ALA A 45 15.54 -2.60 11.11
CA ALA A 45 15.22 -3.21 12.40
C ALA A 45 15.96 -2.51 13.54
N ASP A 46 15.32 -2.46 14.71
CA ASP A 46 15.96 -1.96 15.93
C ASP A 46 17.02 -2.94 16.46
N ALA A 47 17.63 -2.61 17.59
CA ALA A 47 18.66 -3.45 18.22
C ALA A 47 18.16 -4.86 18.62
N ASN A 48 16.84 -5.06 18.70
CA ASN A 48 16.22 -6.35 19.00
C ASN A 48 15.80 -7.11 17.72
N GLY A 49 16.07 -6.56 16.53
CA GLY A 49 15.66 -7.14 15.26
C GLY A 49 14.19 -6.89 14.90
N VAL A 50 13.52 -5.93 15.55
CA VAL A 50 12.09 -5.64 15.35
C VAL A 50 11.90 -4.42 14.46
N VAL A 51 10.95 -4.52 13.52
CA VAL A 51 10.44 -3.40 12.72
C VAL A 51 8.94 -3.28 12.94
N LYS A 52 8.44 -2.06 13.11
CA LYS A 52 7.00 -1.76 13.15
C LYS A 52 6.64 -0.92 11.92
N LEU A 53 5.61 -1.33 11.20
CA LEU A 53 5.11 -0.68 9.99
C LEU A 53 3.60 -0.54 10.08
N ASP A 54 3.09 0.64 9.74
CA ASP A 54 1.67 0.85 9.49
C ASP A 54 1.43 0.67 7.99
N LEU A 55 0.63 -0.32 7.62
CA LEU A 55 0.31 -0.69 6.23
C LEU A 55 -1.20 -0.79 6.04
N VAL A 56 -1.70 -0.34 4.90
CA VAL A 56 -3.08 -0.62 4.49
C VAL A 56 -3.26 -2.10 4.15
N GLU A 57 -4.51 -2.56 4.16
CA GLU A 57 -4.84 -3.92 3.73
C GLU A 57 -4.31 -4.21 2.33
N GLY A 58 -3.67 -5.36 2.16
CA GLY A 58 -3.02 -5.71 0.91
C GLY A 58 -2.05 -6.88 1.02
N GLN A 59 -1.47 -7.27 -0.12
CA GLN A 59 -0.43 -8.29 -0.19
C GLN A 59 0.92 -7.65 -0.42
N TYR A 60 1.89 -7.98 0.44
CA TYR A 60 3.22 -7.40 0.44
C TYR A 60 4.28 -8.48 0.34
N ASN A 61 5.35 -8.21 -0.41
CA ASN A 61 6.55 -9.04 -0.46
C ASN A 61 7.68 -8.31 0.25
N PHE A 62 7.97 -8.71 1.49
CA PHE A 62 9.08 -8.17 2.26
C PHE A 62 10.38 -8.83 1.82
N THR A 63 11.37 -8.00 1.48
CA THR A 63 12.74 -8.45 1.23
C THR A 63 13.58 -8.07 2.44
N VAL A 64 14.09 -9.07 3.15
CA VAL A 64 14.93 -8.86 4.32
C VAL A 64 16.39 -9.09 3.97
N THR A 65 17.21 -8.08 4.25
CA THR A 65 18.66 -8.11 4.07
C THR A 65 19.35 -8.06 5.42
N HIS A 66 20.28 -8.96 5.67
CA HIS A 66 21.08 -8.98 6.89
C HIS A 66 22.52 -9.37 6.55
N PRO A 67 23.56 -8.79 7.18
CA PRO A 67 24.97 -9.08 6.85
C PRO A 67 25.36 -10.56 6.96
N SER A 68 24.70 -11.31 7.84
CA SER A 68 24.95 -12.74 8.02
C SER A 68 24.25 -13.62 6.98
N LEU A 69 23.34 -13.07 6.16
CA LEU A 69 22.68 -13.81 5.09
C LEU A 69 23.49 -13.73 3.81
N LYS A 70 23.69 -14.88 3.15
CA LYS A 70 24.36 -14.93 1.84
C LYS A 70 23.53 -14.31 0.71
N ALA A 71 22.21 -14.30 0.86
CA ALA A 71 21.27 -13.72 -0.09
C ALA A 71 20.06 -13.14 0.66
N PRO A 72 19.36 -12.13 0.10
CA PRO A 72 18.14 -11.60 0.69
C PRO A 72 17.05 -12.67 0.82
N ALA A 73 16.33 -12.66 1.94
CA ALA A 73 15.16 -13.51 2.15
C ALA A 73 13.90 -12.76 1.72
N VAL A 74 13.01 -13.42 0.98
CA VAL A 74 11.73 -12.82 0.54
C VAL A 74 10.59 -13.54 1.23
N HIS A 75 9.68 -12.79 1.85
CA HIS A 75 8.49 -13.32 2.52
C HIS A 75 7.24 -12.55 2.08
N ALA A 76 6.22 -13.30 1.68
CA ALA A 76 4.91 -12.75 1.35
C ALA A 76 4.06 -12.65 2.63
N VAL A 77 3.46 -11.49 2.86
CA VAL A 77 2.60 -11.20 4.01
C VAL A 77 1.33 -10.55 3.50
N THR A 78 0.18 -11.04 3.97
CA THR A 78 -1.13 -10.44 3.71
C THR A 78 -1.55 -9.65 4.93
N VAL A 79 -1.83 -8.37 4.76
CA VAL A 79 -2.36 -7.49 5.80
C VAL A 79 -3.86 -7.38 5.58
N ASP A 80 -4.66 -7.78 6.57
CA ASP A 80 -6.11 -7.60 6.59
C ASP A 80 -6.62 -7.37 8.03
N VAL A 81 -7.82 -6.80 8.19
CA VAL A 81 -8.44 -6.49 9.49
C VAL A 81 -8.71 -7.72 10.35
N SER A 82 -8.77 -8.92 9.77
CA SER A 82 -8.95 -10.19 10.49
C SER A 82 -7.64 -10.85 10.92
N SER A 83 -6.51 -10.41 10.38
CA SER A 83 -5.20 -11.03 10.61
C SER A 83 -4.73 -10.84 12.05
N SER A 84 -4.20 -11.92 12.64
CA SER A 84 -3.69 -11.88 14.01
C SER A 84 -2.30 -11.22 14.06
N PRO A 85 -1.94 -10.49 15.14
CA PRO A 85 -0.59 -9.93 15.30
C PRO A 85 0.54 -10.97 15.22
N LEU A 86 0.24 -12.24 15.51
CA LEU A 86 1.20 -13.34 15.44
C LEU A 86 1.46 -13.83 14.01
N GLU A 87 0.62 -13.49 13.03
CA GLU A 87 0.78 -13.87 11.62
C GLU A 87 1.79 -12.99 10.87
N HIS A 88 2.26 -11.91 11.51
CA HIS A 88 3.14 -10.91 10.91
C HIS A 88 4.61 -11.04 11.36
N VAL A 89 4.96 -12.16 12.00
CA VAL A 89 6.35 -12.45 12.41
C VAL A 89 7.08 -13.17 11.28
N ILE A 90 8.16 -12.57 10.78
CA ILE A 90 9.05 -13.19 9.79
C ILE A 90 10.24 -13.82 10.53
N ASP A 91 10.21 -15.14 10.71
CA ASP A 91 11.32 -15.89 11.30
C ASP A 91 12.41 -16.18 10.25
N ILE A 92 13.57 -15.55 10.43
CA ILE A 92 14.73 -15.75 9.55
C ILE A 92 15.71 -16.69 10.25
N LYS A 93 15.88 -17.88 9.68
CA LYS A 93 16.98 -18.76 10.06
C LYS A 93 18.27 -18.26 9.41
N VAL A 94 19.18 -17.76 10.24
CA VAL A 94 20.55 -17.38 9.87
C VAL A 94 21.46 -18.60 9.89
#